data_AF-A0A3N5N3P1-F1
#
_entry.id   AF-A0A3N5N3P1-F1
#
_cell.length_a   1.000
_cell.length_b   1.000
_cell.length_c   1.000
_cell.angle_alpha   90.00
_cell.angle_beta   90.00
_cell.angle_gamma   90.00
#
_symmetry.space_group_name_H-M   'P 1'
#
loop_
_entity.id
_entity.type
_entity.pdbx_description
1 polymer ?
#
loop_
_entity_poly.entity_id
_entity_poly.type
_entity_poly.pdbx_seq_one_letter_code
_entity_poly.pdbx_strand_id
1 'polypeptide(L)'
;MTAMTTPNPFTDAKRREHVETAFAADEVRLANRNAGILLEALRHDVTPVGLHYLLNHFDVPYLLDEDYLLHVTGRVDRPISLPIRDLKQLPTRTLRVTMECAGNGRGLMTPRYPSMPWLHEAVGTAEWTGTSLKSLLDRAGLHDDVIEIAFVGADRGFDRGVEHNFGRSLKRELALGDDVLLVWAMNGQPLLPQHGYPLRLIVPGWYGMGNVKWLMRIEALAEPYQGFQQAVGYHYRPTPGLPGTPVTHMRVKSLLVPPGIPDWYSRQRLLDAGGTEIFGRAWSGNGVP
;
A
#
# COMPACT_ATOMS: atom_id res chain seq x y z
N MET A 1 -30.95 -5.31 32.91
CA MET A 1 -30.02 -6.18 32.15
C MET A 1 -28.69 -5.45 32.09
N THR A 2 -27.69 -5.88 32.84
CA THR A 2 -26.32 -5.36 32.76
C THR A 2 -25.76 -5.79 31.40
N ALA A 3 -25.42 -4.84 30.53
CA ALA A 3 -24.79 -5.15 29.26
C ALA A 3 -23.49 -5.92 29.53
N MET A 4 -23.39 -7.16 29.04
CA MET A 4 -22.14 -7.90 29.08
C MET A 4 -21.15 -7.17 28.16
N THR A 5 -20.13 -6.55 28.72
CA THR A 5 -19.03 -5.97 27.96
C THR A 5 -18.00 -7.06 27.69
N THR A 6 -17.69 -7.32 26.42
CA THR A 6 -16.60 -8.22 26.04
C THR A 6 -15.25 -7.57 26.40
N PRO A 7 -14.40 -8.18 27.24
CA PRO A 7 -13.05 -7.66 27.49
C PRO A 7 -12.25 -7.61 26.19
N ASN A 8 -11.81 -6.42 25.79
CA ASN A 8 -11.01 -6.22 24.60
C ASN A 8 -9.51 -6.38 24.96
N PRO A 9 -8.80 -7.41 24.46
CA PRO A 9 -7.40 -7.64 24.81
C PRO A 9 -6.42 -6.63 24.21
N PHE A 10 -6.89 -5.71 23.37
CA PHE A 10 -6.04 -4.78 22.62
C PHE A 10 -5.95 -3.37 23.23
N THR A 11 -6.76 -3.03 24.24
CA THR A 11 -6.91 -1.65 24.74
C THR A 11 -5.68 -1.09 25.45
N ASP A 12 -4.79 -1.94 25.97
CA ASP A 12 -3.56 -1.53 26.69
C ASP A 12 -2.28 -1.76 25.88
N ALA A 13 -2.35 -1.58 24.56
CA ALA A 13 -1.21 -1.80 23.68
C ALA A 13 -0.06 -0.82 23.98
N LYS A 14 0.94 -1.27 24.75
CA LYS A 14 2.18 -0.52 24.98
C LYS A 14 2.90 -0.25 23.67
N ARG A 15 3.48 0.95 23.54
CA ARG A 15 4.35 1.27 22.41
C ARG A 15 5.57 0.35 22.44
N ARG A 16 5.81 -0.36 21.34
CA ARG A 16 7.04 -1.15 21.14
C ARG A 16 8.27 -0.24 21.09
N GLU A 17 9.35 -0.68 21.69
CA GLU A 17 10.66 -0.01 21.64
C GLU A 17 11.46 -0.44 20.40
N HIS A 18 12.49 0.33 20.05
CA HIS A 18 13.43 -0.12 19.02
C HIS A 18 14.34 -1.21 19.60
N VAL A 19 14.71 -2.19 18.79
CA VAL A 19 15.48 -3.36 19.22
C VAL A 19 16.64 -3.62 18.26
N GLU A 20 17.69 -4.27 18.76
CA GLU A 20 18.83 -4.79 17.99
C GLU A 20 18.88 -6.32 18.00
N THR A 21 17.85 -6.94 18.58
CA THR A 21 17.75 -8.39 18.74
C THR A 21 17.23 -9.07 17.47
N ALA A 22 17.34 -10.40 17.46
CA ALA A 22 16.72 -11.25 16.45
C ALA A 22 15.22 -10.96 16.28
N PHE A 23 14.67 -11.30 15.11
CA PHE A 23 13.25 -11.09 14.82
C PHE A 23 12.37 -11.85 15.80
N ALA A 24 11.42 -11.13 16.41
CA ALA A 24 10.47 -11.75 17.34
C ALA A 24 9.47 -12.65 16.59
N ALA A 25 8.86 -13.60 17.29
CA ALA A 25 7.86 -14.51 16.71
C ALA A 25 6.71 -13.77 16.00
N ASP A 26 6.30 -12.60 16.50
CA ASP A 26 5.28 -11.77 15.86
C ASP A 26 5.73 -11.17 14.53
N GLU A 27 7.02 -10.84 14.40
CA GLU A 27 7.59 -10.33 13.15
C GLU A 27 7.72 -11.46 12.11
N VAL A 28 8.06 -12.67 12.56
CA VAL A 28 8.04 -13.87 11.72
C VAL A 28 6.61 -14.18 11.27
N ARG A 29 5.62 -14.05 12.16
CA ARG A 29 4.20 -14.21 11.80
C ARG A 29 3.76 -13.18 10.75
N LEU A 30 4.20 -11.93 10.89
CA LEU A 30 3.96 -10.89 9.88
C LEU A 30 4.62 -11.24 8.55
N ALA A 31 5.87 -11.71 8.55
CA ALA A 31 6.59 -12.11 7.34
C ALA A 31 5.94 -13.28 6.61
N ASN A 32 5.41 -14.26 7.34
CA ASN A 32 4.65 -15.37 6.74
C ASN A 32 3.32 -14.92 6.11
N ARG A 33 2.72 -13.83 6.62
CA ARG A 33 1.50 -13.24 6.04
C ARG A 33 1.78 -12.33 4.85
N ASN A 34 2.93 -11.66 4.86
CA ASN A 34 3.28 -10.60 3.93
C ASN A 34 4.57 -10.99 3.20
N ALA A 35 4.42 -11.57 2.01
CA ALA A 35 5.54 -12.00 1.19
C ALA A 35 6.10 -10.85 0.35
N GLY A 36 7.41 -10.80 0.23
CA GLY A 36 8.11 -9.95 -0.74
C GLY A 36 8.21 -10.64 -2.09
N ILE A 37 8.77 -9.94 -3.07
CA ILE A 37 9.16 -10.59 -4.32
C ILE A 37 10.33 -11.54 -4.08
N LEU A 38 10.50 -12.51 -4.97
CA LEU A 38 11.81 -13.14 -5.15
C LEU A 38 12.73 -12.12 -5.83
N LEU A 39 13.91 -11.81 -5.26
CA LEU A 39 14.77 -10.77 -5.83
C LEU A 39 15.22 -11.08 -7.26
N GLU A 40 15.31 -12.36 -7.62
CA GLU A 40 15.57 -12.78 -8.99
C GLU A 40 14.42 -12.48 -9.96
N ALA A 41 13.22 -12.16 -9.47
CA ALA A 41 12.11 -11.69 -10.29
C ALA A 41 12.32 -10.26 -10.81
N LEU A 42 13.33 -9.53 -10.32
CA LEU A 42 13.75 -8.24 -10.89
C LEU A 42 14.17 -8.38 -12.37
N ARG A 43 14.46 -9.60 -12.86
CA ARG A 43 14.69 -9.90 -14.28
C ARG A 43 13.48 -9.59 -15.17
N HIS A 44 12.27 -9.56 -14.62
CA HIS A 44 11.06 -9.23 -15.37
C HIS A 44 10.80 -7.73 -15.35
N ASP A 45 10.42 -7.15 -16.49
CA ASP A 45 10.01 -5.74 -16.54
C ASP A 45 8.67 -5.52 -15.82
N VAL A 46 7.80 -6.53 -15.90
CA VAL A 46 6.53 -6.62 -15.19
C VAL A 46 6.60 -7.85 -14.28
N THR A 47 6.52 -7.64 -12.97
CA THR A 47 6.53 -8.70 -11.97
C THR A 47 5.29 -9.59 -12.16
N PRO A 48 5.46 -10.92 -12.34
CA PRO A 48 4.33 -11.84 -12.40
C PRO A 48 3.43 -11.69 -11.17
N VAL A 49 2.11 -11.79 -11.34
CA VAL A 49 1.14 -11.47 -10.27
C VAL A 49 1.40 -12.28 -9.00
N GLY A 50 1.65 -13.58 -9.12
CA GLY A 50 1.96 -14.45 -7.96
C GLY A 50 3.30 -14.17 -7.29
N LEU A 51 4.18 -13.37 -7.91
CA LEU A 51 5.46 -12.95 -7.35
C LEU A 51 5.45 -11.50 -6.88
N HIS A 52 4.36 -10.74 -7.03
CA HIS A 52 4.29 -9.36 -6.60
C HIS A 52 4.13 -9.27 -5.08
N TYR A 53 4.86 -8.35 -4.43
CA TYR A 53 4.86 -8.25 -2.97
C TYR A 53 3.45 -7.99 -2.39
N LEU A 54 3.27 -8.44 -1.14
CA LEU A 54 2.05 -8.30 -0.36
C LEU A 54 2.33 -7.55 0.94
N LEU A 55 1.45 -6.59 1.26
CA LEU A 55 1.33 -6.00 2.58
C LEU A 55 -0.14 -5.85 2.94
N ASN A 56 -0.55 -6.49 4.03
CA ASN A 56 -1.90 -6.53 4.59
C ASN A 56 -1.81 -6.13 6.06
N HIS A 57 -2.46 -5.04 6.46
CA HIS A 57 -2.55 -4.67 7.87
C HIS A 57 -3.57 -5.54 8.60
N PHE A 58 -4.72 -5.74 7.96
CA PHE A 58 -5.83 -6.53 8.48
C PHE A 58 -6.18 -7.69 7.55
N ASP A 59 -7.29 -8.36 7.85
CA ASP A 59 -7.79 -9.48 7.05
C ASP A 59 -8.23 -9.06 5.66
N VAL A 60 -7.92 -9.94 4.69
CA VAL A 60 -8.35 -9.80 3.30
C VAL A 60 -9.86 -9.98 3.29
N PRO A 61 -10.65 -8.93 2.99
CA PRO A 61 -12.09 -9.03 2.96
C PRO A 61 -12.54 -9.99 1.85
N TYR A 62 -13.58 -10.76 2.13
CA TYR A 62 -14.26 -11.56 1.11
C TYR A 62 -15.37 -10.71 0.47
N LEU A 63 -15.10 -10.17 -0.72
CA LEU A 63 -16.01 -9.29 -1.46
C LEU A 63 -16.43 -9.95 -2.77
N LEU A 64 -17.71 -9.83 -3.11
CA LEU A 64 -18.29 -10.28 -4.37
C LEU A 64 -18.70 -9.07 -5.21
N ASP A 65 -18.59 -9.17 -6.54
CA ASP A 65 -18.93 -8.07 -7.46
C ASP A 65 -20.39 -7.61 -7.33
N GLU A 66 -21.30 -8.53 -6.98
CA GLU A 66 -22.73 -8.29 -6.87
C GLU A 66 -23.13 -7.42 -5.67
N ASP A 67 -22.39 -7.54 -4.56
CA ASP A 67 -22.63 -6.78 -3.33
C ASP A 67 -21.77 -5.52 -3.22
N TYR A 68 -20.80 -5.36 -4.13
CA TYR A 68 -19.83 -4.29 -4.05
C TYR A 68 -20.40 -2.95 -4.52
N LEU A 69 -20.27 -1.93 -3.67
CA LEU A 69 -20.52 -0.52 -3.99
C LEU A 69 -19.33 0.34 -3.58
N LEU A 70 -18.90 1.22 -4.48
CA LEU A 70 -18.02 2.33 -4.17
C LEU A 70 -18.85 3.56 -3.83
N HIS A 71 -18.60 4.15 -2.66
CA HIS A 71 -19.24 5.39 -2.24
C HIS A 71 -18.30 6.59 -2.41
N VAL A 72 -18.80 7.68 -3.00
CA VAL A 72 -18.16 9.00 -3.02
C VAL A 72 -19.01 9.95 -2.19
N THR A 73 -18.48 10.44 -1.08
CA THR A 73 -19.22 11.19 -0.05
C THR A 73 -18.45 12.43 0.42
N GLY A 74 -18.97 13.11 1.45
CA GLY A 74 -18.36 14.29 2.04
C GLY A 74 -18.79 15.56 1.32
N ARG A 75 -17.84 16.47 1.09
CA ARG A 75 -18.09 17.80 0.48
C ARG A 75 -18.16 17.74 -1.04
N VAL A 76 -19.24 17.15 -1.52
CA VAL A 76 -19.55 17.00 -2.95
C VAL A 76 -21.00 17.40 -3.22
N ASP A 77 -21.26 18.00 -4.38
CA ASP A 77 -22.60 18.38 -4.81
C ASP A 77 -23.51 17.16 -5.02
N ARG A 78 -22.93 16.08 -5.53
CA ARG A 78 -23.63 14.86 -5.94
C ARG A 78 -22.92 13.64 -5.36
N PRO A 79 -23.29 13.17 -4.16
CA PRO A 79 -22.80 11.90 -3.63
C PRO A 79 -23.08 10.75 -4.61
N ILE A 80 -22.11 9.85 -4.75
CA ILE A 80 -22.17 8.75 -5.72
C ILE A 80 -22.14 7.42 -4.98
N SER A 81 -22.97 6.47 -5.39
CA SER A 81 -22.83 5.06 -5.06
C SER A 81 -22.80 4.27 -6.37
N LEU A 82 -21.68 3.64 -6.69
CA LEU A 82 -21.48 2.93 -7.97
C LEU A 82 -21.11 1.48 -7.75
N PRO A 83 -21.80 0.52 -8.38
CA PRO A 83 -21.35 -0.86 -8.42
C PRO A 83 -20.14 -0.99 -9.34
N ILE A 84 -19.33 -2.04 -9.11
CA ILE A 84 -18.10 -2.27 -9.89
C ILE A 84 -18.37 -2.41 -11.39
N ARG A 85 -19.53 -2.97 -11.77
CA ARG A 85 -19.94 -3.13 -13.17
C ARG A 85 -20.08 -1.80 -13.92
N ASP A 86 -20.46 -0.73 -13.23
CA ASP A 86 -20.65 0.59 -13.83
C ASP A 86 -19.31 1.34 -13.89
N LEU A 87 -18.44 1.15 -12.88
CA LEU A 87 -17.07 1.67 -12.91
C LEU A 87 -16.27 1.10 -14.09
N LYS A 88 -16.43 -0.20 -14.38
CA LYS A 88 -15.78 -0.89 -15.51
C LYS A 88 -16.24 -0.39 -16.89
N GLN A 89 -17.34 0.39 -16.97
CA GLN A 89 -17.82 1.01 -18.22
C GLN A 89 -17.25 2.41 -18.46
N LEU A 90 -16.60 3.01 -17.47
CA LEU A 90 -15.94 4.31 -17.61
C LEU A 90 -14.68 4.20 -18.50
N PRO A 91 -14.17 5.33 -19.04
CA PRO A 91 -12.96 5.33 -19.85
C PRO A 91 -11.80 4.59 -19.17
N THR A 92 -11.34 3.52 -19.82
CA THR A 92 -10.33 2.62 -19.27
C THR A 92 -8.93 3.07 -19.65
N ARG A 93 -8.00 2.98 -18.70
CA ARG A 93 -6.57 3.23 -18.88
C ARG A 93 -5.76 2.14 -18.19
N THR A 94 -4.63 1.80 -18.79
CA THR A 94 -3.61 0.94 -18.18
C THR A 94 -2.33 1.73 -17.94
N LEU A 95 -1.79 1.64 -16.73
CA LEU A 95 -0.51 2.24 -16.35
C LEU A 95 0.45 1.18 -15.82
N ARG A 96 1.68 1.17 -16.31
CA ARG A 96 2.76 0.37 -15.72
C ARG A 96 3.37 1.14 -14.55
N VAL A 97 3.20 0.63 -13.34
CA VAL A 97 3.61 1.32 -12.09
C VAL A 97 4.43 0.38 -11.23
N THR A 98 5.60 0.85 -10.81
CA THR A 98 6.37 0.24 -9.71
C THR A 98 5.78 0.69 -8.38
N MET A 99 5.49 -0.27 -7.52
CA MET A 99 5.07 -0.05 -6.15
C MET A 99 6.17 -0.51 -5.20
N GLU A 100 6.47 0.29 -4.17
CA GLU A 100 7.38 -0.09 -3.09
C GLU A 100 6.73 0.16 -1.73
N CYS A 101 6.95 -0.74 -0.77
CA CYS A 101 6.58 -0.49 0.63
C CYS A 101 7.54 0.53 1.27
N ALA A 102 7.05 1.54 1.99
CA ALA A 102 7.95 2.44 2.74
C ALA A 102 8.76 1.74 3.85
N GLY A 103 8.36 0.53 4.23
CA GLY A 103 9.13 -0.31 5.15
C GLY A 103 10.27 -1.08 4.49
N ASN A 104 10.46 -1.00 3.17
CA ASN A 104 11.45 -1.78 2.44
C ASN A 104 12.88 -1.37 2.86
N GLY A 105 13.57 -2.24 3.60
CA GLY A 105 14.87 -1.94 4.23
C GLY A 105 14.84 -1.93 5.76
N ARG A 106 13.66 -2.00 6.39
CA ARG A 106 13.53 -1.90 7.85
C ARG A 106 14.32 -2.96 8.61
N GLY A 107 14.39 -4.18 8.10
CA GLY A 107 15.13 -5.28 8.71
C GLY A 107 16.64 -5.04 8.80
N LEU A 108 17.16 -4.04 8.07
CA LEU A 108 18.56 -3.67 8.02
C LEU A 108 18.90 -2.45 8.89
N MET A 109 17.91 -1.88 9.58
CA MET A 109 18.12 -0.74 10.48
C MET A 109 18.63 -1.21 11.85
N THR A 110 19.49 -0.41 12.48
CA THR A 110 19.98 -0.66 13.84
C THR A 110 19.98 0.66 14.63
N PRO A 111 19.20 0.78 15.72
CA PRO A 111 18.17 -0.16 16.16
C PRO A 111 16.91 -0.09 15.28
N ARG A 112 16.23 -1.23 15.07
CA ARG A 112 15.02 -1.32 14.24
C ARG A 112 13.74 -1.21 15.07
N TYR A 113 12.69 -0.63 14.51
CA TYR A 113 11.36 -0.68 15.10
C TYR A 113 10.68 -2.04 14.78
N PRO A 114 10.19 -2.82 15.76
CA PRO A 114 9.55 -4.11 15.50
C PRO A 114 8.29 -3.96 14.64
N SER A 115 8.28 -4.57 13.46
CA SER A 115 7.21 -4.48 12.46
C SER A 115 7.44 -5.52 11.35
N MET A 116 6.85 -5.35 10.15
CA MET A 116 7.21 -6.18 8.99
C MET A 116 8.72 -6.06 8.72
N PRO A 117 9.49 -7.15 8.81
CA PRO A 117 10.96 -7.11 8.79
C PRO A 117 11.51 -7.19 7.37
N TRP A 118 11.08 -6.27 6.49
CA TRP A 118 11.53 -6.24 5.10
C TRP A 118 13.04 -6.04 5.00
N LEU A 119 13.72 -6.89 4.23
CA LEU A 119 15.08 -6.62 3.76
C LEU A 119 14.98 -5.74 2.51
N HIS A 120 14.78 -6.32 1.34
CA HIS A 120 14.77 -5.59 0.07
C HIS A 120 13.60 -5.94 -0.86
N GLU A 121 12.81 -6.95 -0.49
CA GLU A 121 11.87 -7.65 -1.36
C GLU A 121 10.52 -6.92 -1.51
N ALA A 122 10.30 -5.81 -0.83
CA ALA A 122 8.99 -5.15 -0.77
C ALA A 122 8.77 -4.15 -1.91
N VAL A 123 8.99 -4.60 -3.16
CA VAL A 123 8.86 -3.81 -4.38
C VAL A 123 8.34 -4.67 -5.54
N GLY A 124 7.50 -4.15 -6.42
CA GLY A 124 7.08 -4.88 -7.62
C GLY A 124 6.55 -3.92 -8.69
N THR A 125 6.66 -4.32 -9.97
CA THR A 125 6.13 -3.54 -11.09
C THR A 125 4.98 -4.29 -11.74
N ALA A 126 3.85 -3.62 -11.94
CA ALA A 126 2.69 -4.22 -12.58
C ALA A 126 2.00 -3.24 -13.53
N GLU A 127 1.23 -3.80 -14.46
CA GLU A 127 0.30 -3.05 -15.29
C GLU A 127 -1.06 -3.00 -14.61
N TRP A 128 -1.51 -1.80 -14.28
CA TRP A 128 -2.75 -1.57 -13.53
C TRP A 128 -3.80 -0.99 -14.46
N THR A 129 -4.92 -1.69 -14.61
CA THR A 129 -6.01 -1.31 -15.49
C THR A 129 -7.23 -0.87 -14.69
N GLY A 130 -7.73 0.32 -15.02
CA GLY A 130 -8.81 0.97 -14.28
C GLY A 130 -9.36 2.20 -14.98
N THR A 131 -10.05 3.06 -14.23
CA THR A 131 -10.53 4.38 -14.67
C THR A 131 -9.85 5.48 -13.88
N SER A 132 -9.78 6.69 -14.45
CA SER A 132 -9.30 7.87 -13.73
C SER A 132 -10.18 8.18 -12.51
N LEU A 133 -9.55 8.47 -11.37
CA LEU A 133 -10.23 8.99 -10.18
C LEU A 133 -10.86 10.36 -10.46
N LYS A 134 -10.14 11.24 -11.16
CA LYS A 134 -10.54 12.61 -11.46
C LYS A 134 -11.91 12.67 -12.10
N SER A 135 -12.18 11.84 -13.12
CA SER A 135 -13.47 11.79 -13.79
C SER A 135 -14.65 11.51 -12.84
N LEU A 136 -14.41 10.72 -11.79
CA LEU A 136 -15.43 10.43 -10.79
C LEU A 136 -15.63 11.61 -9.82
N LEU A 137 -14.53 12.28 -9.42
CA LEU A 137 -14.58 13.48 -8.58
C LEU A 137 -15.25 14.67 -9.31
N ASP A 138 -14.95 14.85 -10.60
CA ASP A 138 -15.59 15.86 -11.45
C ASP A 138 -17.10 15.61 -11.57
N ARG A 139 -17.51 14.35 -11.72
CA ARG A 139 -18.93 13.97 -11.72
C ARG A 139 -19.62 14.25 -10.38
N ALA A 140 -18.91 14.01 -9.27
CA ALA A 140 -19.41 14.27 -7.92
C ALA A 140 -19.53 15.78 -7.64
N GLY A 141 -18.69 16.60 -8.24
CA GLY A 141 -18.63 18.05 -8.03
C GLY A 141 -18.04 18.40 -6.66
N LEU A 142 -16.71 18.47 -6.56
CA LEU A 142 -16.03 18.85 -5.31
C LEU A 142 -16.35 20.30 -4.93
N HIS A 143 -16.72 20.53 -3.67
CA HIS A 143 -16.82 21.90 -3.14
C HIS A 143 -15.44 22.60 -3.14
N ASP A 144 -15.41 23.92 -3.22
CA ASP A 144 -14.17 24.71 -3.27
C ASP A 144 -13.30 24.61 -2.01
N ASP A 145 -13.91 24.32 -0.86
CA ASP A 145 -13.22 24.20 0.42
C ASP A 145 -12.63 22.80 0.70
N VAL A 146 -12.75 21.87 -0.24
CA VAL A 146 -12.09 20.55 -0.13
C VAL A 146 -10.58 20.73 -0.19
N ILE A 147 -9.87 20.17 0.81
CA ILE A 147 -8.40 20.18 0.89
C ILE A 147 -7.79 18.78 0.73
N GLU A 148 -8.53 17.73 1.10
CA GLU A 148 -8.08 16.34 1.00
C GLU A 148 -9.19 15.42 0.50
N ILE A 149 -8.79 14.37 -0.21
CA ILE A 149 -9.63 13.24 -0.58
C ILE A 149 -9.15 12.02 0.19
N ALA A 150 -9.99 11.50 1.08
CA ALA A 150 -9.72 10.28 1.84
C ALA A 150 -10.23 9.04 1.12
N PHE A 151 -9.49 7.95 1.25
CA PHE A 151 -9.75 6.65 0.66
C PHE A 151 -9.75 5.61 1.76
N VAL A 152 -10.85 4.86 1.89
CA VAL A 152 -11.04 3.90 2.97
C VAL A 152 -11.31 2.51 2.38
N GLY A 153 -10.52 1.53 2.81
CA GLY A 153 -10.65 0.13 2.45
C GLY A 153 -11.66 -0.60 3.35
N ALA A 154 -12.16 -1.73 2.86
CA ALA A 154 -13.08 -2.58 3.61
C ALA A 154 -12.39 -3.39 4.73
N ASP A 155 -11.06 -3.49 4.73
CA ASP A 155 -10.31 -4.19 5.76
C ASP A 155 -10.30 -3.39 7.07
N ARG A 156 -10.55 -4.08 8.19
CA ARG A 156 -10.71 -3.52 9.54
C ARG A 156 -9.98 -4.36 10.56
N GLY A 157 -9.39 -3.71 11.55
CA GLY A 157 -8.82 -4.40 12.71
C GLY A 157 -8.24 -3.41 13.71
N PHE A 158 -7.45 -3.94 14.64
CA PHE A 158 -6.78 -3.16 15.69
C PHE A 158 -5.32 -2.90 15.32
N ASP A 159 -4.89 -1.64 15.39
CA ASP A 159 -3.46 -1.26 15.40
C ASP A 159 -3.20 -0.38 16.63
N ARG A 160 -2.22 -0.79 17.45
CA ARG A 160 -1.90 -0.15 18.75
C ARG A 160 -3.14 0.12 19.62
N GLY A 161 -4.07 -0.83 19.65
CA GLY A 161 -5.28 -0.77 20.46
C GLY A 161 -6.41 0.08 19.88
N VAL A 162 -6.23 0.68 18.70
CA VAL A 162 -7.25 1.45 18.01
C VAL A 162 -7.88 0.61 16.92
N GLU A 163 -9.20 0.42 17.00
CA GLU A 163 -9.97 -0.20 15.92
C GLU A 163 -10.25 0.80 14.80
N HIS A 164 -10.01 0.41 13.55
CA HIS A 164 -10.29 1.25 12.38
C HIS A 164 -10.25 0.43 11.09
N ASN A 165 -10.79 1.00 10.01
CA ASN A 165 -10.51 0.57 8.65
C ASN A 165 -9.16 1.13 8.17
N PHE A 166 -8.46 0.40 7.30
CA PHE A 166 -7.29 0.99 6.65
C PHE A 166 -7.71 2.16 5.76
N GLY A 167 -7.05 3.30 5.92
CA GLY A 167 -7.35 4.49 5.13
C GLY A 167 -6.18 5.43 4.98
N ARG A 168 -6.17 6.17 3.87
CA ARG A 168 -5.17 7.17 3.51
C ARG A 168 -5.84 8.32 2.79
N SER A 169 -5.19 9.48 2.73
CA SER A 169 -5.67 10.62 1.93
C SER A 169 -4.60 11.13 0.97
N LEU A 170 -5.07 11.81 -0.06
CA LEU A 170 -4.28 12.65 -0.94
C LEU A 170 -4.76 14.10 -0.81
N LYS A 171 -3.86 15.05 -0.99
CA LYS A 171 -4.25 16.45 -1.19
C LYS A 171 -5.10 16.58 -2.46
N ARG A 172 -6.03 17.53 -2.47
CA ARG A 172 -6.94 17.78 -3.59
C ARG A 172 -6.23 17.83 -4.94
N GLU A 173 -5.12 18.58 -5.05
CA GLU A 173 -4.41 18.80 -6.31
C GLU A 173 -3.88 17.48 -6.89
N LEU A 174 -3.36 16.61 -6.03
CA LEU A 174 -2.86 15.30 -6.45
C LEU A 174 -4.00 14.33 -6.77
N ALA A 175 -5.09 14.34 -5.99
CA ALA A 175 -6.25 13.49 -6.25
C ALA A 175 -6.93 13.82 -7.60
N LEU A 176 -6.82 15.06 -8.06
CA LEU A 176 -7.27 15.54 -9.36
C LEU A 176 -6.23 15.33 -10.49
N GLY A 177 -5.13 14.62 -10.21
CA GLY A 177 -4.15 14.21 -11.22
C GLY A 177 -4.72 13.17 -12.19
N ASP A 178 -4.26 13.21 -13.44
CA ASP A 178 -4.79 12.35 -14.51
C ASP A 178 -4.31 10.89 -14.43
N ASP A 179 -3.33 10.61 -13.58
CA ASP A 179 -2.66 9.31 -13.42
C ASP A 179 -3.05 8.56 -12.14
N VAL A 180 -3.90 9.15 -11.28
CA VAL A 180 -4.51 8.44 -10.14
C VAL A 180 -5.68 7.60 -10.62
N LEU A 181 -5.60 6.28 -10.39
CA LEU A 181 -6.54 5.32 -10.95
C LEU A 181 -7.34 4.55 -9.88
N LEU A 182 -8.60 4.30 -10.19
CA LEU A 182 -9.45 3.28 -9.57
C LEU A 182 -9.33 2.00 -10.41
N VAL A 183 -8.71 0.97 -9.84
CA VAL A 183 -8.16 -0.18 -10.58
C VAL A 183 -8.87 -1.47 -10.19
N TRP A 184 -9.24 -2.27 -11.18
CA TRP A 184 -9.89 -3.59 -11.03
C TRP A 184 -9.14 -4.74 -11.70
N ALA A 185 -8.07 -4.45 -12.44
CA ALA A 185 -7.24 -5.45 -13.09
C ALA A 185 -5.74 -5.16 -12.94
N MET A 186 -4.95 -6.23 -12.85
CA MET A 186 -3.50 -6.23 -12.70
C MET A 186 -2.89 -7.23 -13.69
N ASN A 187 -1.94 -6.77 -14.50
CA ASN A 187 -1.29 -7.55 -15.56
C ASN A 187 -2.28 -8.23 -16.51
N GLY A 188 -3.34 -7.51 -16.90
CA GLY A 188 -4.38 -8.01 -17.80
C GLY A 188 -5.37 -9.00 -17.19
N GLN A 189 -5.24 -9.34 -15.90
CA GLN A 189 -6.15 -10.23 -15.17
C GLN A 189 -6.94 -9.45 -14.11
N PRO A 190 -8.13 -9.94 -13.69
CA PRO A 190 -8.78 -9.39 -12.51
C PRO A 190 -7.84 -9.36 -11.30
N LEU A 191 -8.00 -8.37 -10.42
CA LEU A 191 -7.23 -8.33 -9.17
C LEU A 191 -7.42 -9.65 -8.40
N LEU A 192 -6.33 -10.20 -7.85
CA LEU A 192 -6.46 -11.26 -6.85
C LEU A 192 -6.97 -10.66 -5.52
N PRO A 193 -7.67 -11.43 -4.67
CA PRO A 193 -8.20 -10.94 -3.39
C PRO A 193 -7.19 -10.16 -2.56
N GLN A 194 -5.97 -10.69 -2.37
CA GLN A 194 -4.91 -10.06 -1.59
C GLN A 194 -4.35 -8.77 -2.19
N HIS A 195 -4.58 -8.51 -3.49
CA HIS A 195 -4.19 -7.29 -4.19
C HIS A 195 -5.30 -6.24 -4.25
N GLY A 196 -6.46 -6.49 -3.62
CA GLY A 196 -7.51 -5.49 -3.47
C GLY A 196 -8.74 -5.72 -4.35
N TYR A 197 -9.03 -6.95 -4.75
CA TYR A 197 -10.27 -7.26 -5.45
C TYR A 197 -11.52 -6.77 -4.67
N PRO A 198 -12.53 -6.17 -5.31
CA PRO A 198 -12.64 -5.94 -6.75
C PRO A 198 -12.06 -4.59 -7.20
N LEU A 199 -11.75 -3.68 -6.27
CA LEU A 199 -11.27 -2.34 -6.57
C LEU A 199 -10.19 -1.87 -5.60
N ARG A 200 -9.14 -1.25 -6.15
CA ARG A 200 -8.12 -0.55 -5.38
C ARG A 200 -7.80 0.83 -5.96
N LEU A 201 -7.16 1.66 -5.16
CA LEU A 201 -6.49 2.87 -5.63
C LEU A 201 -5.07 2.55 -6.11
N ILE A 202 -4.65 3.20 -7.20
CA ILE A 202 -3.25 3.30 -7.63
C ILE A 202 -2.87 4.78 -7.74
N VAL A 203 -1.79 5.15 -7.05
CA VAL A 203 -1.19 6.50 -7.02
C VAL A 203 0.27 6.33 -7.48
N PRO A 204 0.58 6.59 -8.76
CA PRO A 204 1.94 6.46 -9.28
C PRO A 204 2.95 7.28 -8.47
N GLY A 205 4.15 6.72 -8.30
CA GLY A 205 5.25 7.38 -7.60
C GLY A 205 5.15 7.41 -6.07
N TRP A 206 3.99 7.11 -5.49
CA TRP A 206 3.81 7.05 -4.03
C TRP A 206 4.18 5.68 -3.46
N TYR A 207 4.69 5.68 -2.22
CA TYR A 207 4.87 4.43 -1.50
C TYR A 207 3.53 3.68 -1.32
N GLY A 208 3.62 2.36 -1.19
CA GLY A 208 2.50 1.43 -1.30
C GLY A 208 1.34 1.63 -0.31
N MET A 209 1.55 2.26 0.86
CA MET A 209 0.43 2.57 1.75
C MET A 209 -0.57 3.53 1.12
N GLY A 210 -0.13 4.46 0.26
CA GLY A 210 -1.01 5.40 -0.44
C GLY A 210 -1.94 4.73 -1.46
N ASN A 211 -1.74 3.45 -1.76
CA ASN A 211 -2.48 2.70 -2.76
C ASN A 211 -3.52 1.78 -2.07
N VAL A 212 -4.57 2.38 -1.51
CA VAL A 212 -5.59 1.69 -0.68
C VAL A 212 -6.23 0.52 -1.45
N LYS A 213 -6.34 -0.65 -0.80
CA LYS A 213 -6.96 -1.86 -1.35
C LYS A 213 -8.38 -2.01 -0.83
N TRP A 214 -9.18 -2.84 -1.53
CA TRP A 214 -10.57 -3.12 -1.16
C TRP A 214 -11.38 -1.83 -0.96
N LEU A 215 -11.14 -0.86 -1.84
CA LEU A 215 -11.62 0.50 -1.68
C LEU A 215 -13.15 0.50 -1.61
N MET A 216 -13.74 1.04 -0.56
CA MET A 216 -15.20 1.09 -0.40
C MET A 216 -15.74 2.51 -0.31
N ARG A 217 -14.91 3.47 0.13
CA ARG A 217 -15.33 4.87 0.29
C ARG A 217 -14.23 5.83 -0.12
N ILE A 218 -14.63 6.85 -0.86
CA ILE A 218 -13.88 8.06 -1.21
C ILE A 218 -14.61 9.23 -0.57
N GLU A 219 -13.92 10.06 0.20
CA GLU A 219 -14.56 11.10 0.99
C GLU A 219 -13.83 12.43 0.79
N ALA A 220 -14.56 13.46 0.35
CA ALA A 220 -14.04 14.81 0.16
C ALA A 220 -14.12 15.60 1.48
N LEU A 221 -12.98 16.12 1.95
CA LEU A 221 -12.83 16.71 3.27
C LEU A 221 -12.34 18.15 3.21
N ALA A 222 -12.89 19.02 4.06
CA ALA A 222 -12.38 20.38 4.29
C ALA A 222 -11.31 20.44 5.40
N GLU A 223 -11.02 19.30 6.04
CA GLU A 223 -10.05 19.18 7.12
C GLU A 223 -9.09 18.01 6.82
N PRO A 224 -7.87 18.01 7.39
CA PRO A 224 -6.92 16.92 7.18
C PRO A 224 -7.47 15.59 7.68
N TYR A 225 -7.33 14.54 6.87
CA TYR A 225 -7.83 13.22 7.23
C TYR A 225 -7.10 12.65 8.46
N GLN A 226 -7.86 12.31 9.49
CA GLN A 226 -7.33 11.82 10.78
C GLN A 226 -7.25 10.29 10.89
N GLY A 227 -7.35 9.56 9.78
CA GLY A 227 -7.24 8.10 9.79
C GLY A 227 -5.90 7.63 10.38
N PHE A 228 -5.90 6.49 11.07
CA PHE A 228 -4.74 6.05 11.86
C PHE A 228 -3.45 5.95 11.04
N GLN A 229 -3.50 5.33 9.85
CA GLN A 229 -2.32 5.26 8.98
C GLN A 229 -1.95 6.59 8.35
N GLN A 230 -2.85 7.58 8.29
CA GLN A 230 -2.57 8.93 7.83
C GLN A 230 -1.90 9.78 8.91
N ALA A 231 -2.51 9.87 10.10
CA ALA A 231 -2.11 10.79 11.16
C ALA A 231 -1.07 10.21 12.13
N VAL A 232 -1.10 8.90 12.40
CA VAL A 232 -0.23 8.26 13.40
C VAL A 232 0.89 7.45 12.73
N GLY A 233 0.50 6.60 11.78
CA GLY A 233 1.41 5.77 10.98
C GLY A 233 2.19 6.56 9.93
N TYR A 234 3.17 5.93 9.28
CA TYR A 234 3.82 6.45 8.06
C TYR A 234 4.32 7.90 8.12
N HIS A 235 5.09 8.23 9.17
CA HIS A 235 5.82 9.49 9.27
C HIS A 235 7.32 9.23 9.45
N TYR A 236 8.15 10.00 8.77
CA TYR A 236 9.56 10.15 9.10
C TYR A 236 9.69 10.97 10.39
N ARG A 237 10.24 10.37 11.44
CA ARG A 237 10.46 11.03 12.74
C ARG A 237 11.95 10.96 13.09
N PRO A 238 12.77 11.93 12.66
CA PRO A 238 14.19 11.96 13.03
C PRO A 238 14.38 12.15 14.54
N THR A 239 13.45 12.87 15.17
CA THR A 239 13.43 13.08 16.62
C THR A 239 12.21 12.42 17.25
N PRO A 240 12.37 11.53 18.26
CA PRO A 240 11.25 10.95 18.99
C PRO A 240 10.34 12.01 19.61
N GLY A 241 9.01 11.82 19.51
CA GLY A 241 8.02 12.71 20.14
C GLY A 241 7.59 13.90 19.28
N LEU A 242 8.32 14.24 18.22
CA LEU A 242 7.87 15.25 17.24
C LEU A 242 6.87 14.65 16.23
N PRO A 243 5.98 15.46 15.64
CA PRO A 243 4.95 15.00 14.70
C PRO A 243 5.52 14.16 13.54
N GLY A 244 6.69 14.55 13.04
CA GLY A 244 7.34 13.96 11.87
C GLY A 244 6.81 14.51 10.56
N THR A 245 7.37 14.02 9.45
CA THR A 245 6.92 14.38 8.10
C THR A 245 6.20 13.19 7.47
N PRO A 246 4.99 13.37 6.89
CA PRO A 246 4.27 12.29 6.22
C PRO A 246 5.12 11.62 5.13
N VAL A 247 5.11 10.30 5.10
CA VAL A 247 5.70 9.50 4.02
C VAL A 247 4.76 9.57 2.80
N THR A 248 5.29 9.97 1.66
CA THR A 248 4.54 10.17 0.41
C THR A 248 5.24 9.49 -0.78
N HIS A 249 6.03 10.24 -1.56
CA HIS A 249 6.73 9.77 -2.75
C HIS A 249 7.86 8.80 -2.41
N MET A 250 8.02 7.78 -3.27
CA MET A 250 9.15 6.86 -3.20
C MET A 250 10.47 7.62 -3.40
N ARG A 251 11.45 7.36 -2.55
CA ARG A 251 12.81 7.87 -2.74
C ARG A 251 13.55 7.03 -3.78
N VAL A 252 14.64 7.58 -4.31
CA VAL A 252 15.51 6.84 -5.24
C VAL A 252 16.04 5.57 -4.58
N LYS A 253 15.97 4.45 -5.30
CA LYS A 253 16.50 3.17 -4.86
C LYS A 253 16.91 2.30 -6.05
N SER A 254 17.81 1.37 -5.82
CA SER A 254 18.19 0.35 -6.78
C SER A 254 18.44 -0.98 -6.09
N LEU A 255 18.19 -2.08 -6.81
CA LEU A 255 18.49 -3.45 -6.39
C LEU A 255 19.08 -4.25 -7.54
N LEU A 256 19.93 -5.20 -7.21
CA LEU A 256 20.49 -6.16 -8.15
C LEU A 256 19.66 -7.45 -8.13
N VAL A 257 19.53 -8.09 -9.30
CA VAL A 257 19.25 -9.53 -9.35
C VAL A 257 20.45 -10.22 -8.69
N PRO A 258 20.25 -11.00 -7.62
CA PRO A 258 21.40 -11.56 -6.93
C PRO A 258 22.11 -12.56 -7.86
N PRO A 259 23.43 -12.44 -8.08
CA PRO A 259 24.18 -13.30 -9.01
C PRO A 259 24.68 -14.57 -8.32
N GLY A 260 25.00 -15.62 -9.09
CA GLY A 260 25.59 -16.86 -8.56
C GLY A 260 24.59 -17.83 -7.92
N ILE A 261 25.13 -18.95 -7.41
CA ILE A 261 24.36 -20.09 -6.86
C ILE A 261 24.11 -19.86 -5.36
N PRO A 262 22.86 -19.89 -4.88
CA PRO A 262 22.56 -19.63 -3.47
C PRO A 262 22.76 -20.85 -2.58
N ASP A 263 23.31 -20.61 -1.39
CA ASP A 263 23.12 -21.47 -0.22
C ASP A 263 21.65 -21.46 0.22
N TRP A 264 21.16 -22.58 0.73
CA TRP A 264 19.77 -22.74 1.15
C TRP A 264 19.43 -21.84 2.35
N TYR A 265 20.23 -21.89 3.41
CA TYR A 265 19.91 -21.27 4.69
C TYR A 265 20.30 -19.80 4.74
N SER A 266 21.58 -19.49 4.48
CA SER A 266 22.12 -18.14 4.59
C SER A 266 21.78 -17.26 3.39
N ARG A 267 21.41 -17.87 2.26
CA ARG A 267 21.26 -17.24 0.95
C ARG A 267 22.53 -16.54 0.44
N GLN A 268 23.69 -16.76 1.09
CA GLN A 268 24.99 -16.41 0.53
C GLN A 268 25.16 -17.11 -0.81
N ARG A 269 25.90 -16.51 -1.72
CA ARG A 269 26.00 -17.01 -3.10
C ARG A 269 27.44 -17.29 -3.50
N LEU A 270 27.64 -18.40 -4.21
CA LEU A 270 28.90 -18.79 -4.82
C LEU A 270 28.92 -18.36 -6.29
N LEU A 271 30.05 -17.78 -6.70
CA LEU A 271 30.35 -17.37 -8.06
C LEU A 271 31.66 -18.03 -8.50
N ASP A 272 31.73 -18.41 -9.78
CA ASP A 272 32.99 -18.82 -10.37
C ASP A 272 33.95 -17.63 -10.50
N ALA A 273 35.25 -17.87 -10.34
CA ALA A 273 36.25 -16.83 -10.50
C ALA A 273 36.31 -16.34 -11.95
N GLY A 274 36.19 -15.03 -12.16
CA GLY A 274 36.23 -14.42 -13.48
C GLY A 274 35.26 -13.24 -13.62
N GLY A 275 34.97 -12.84 -14.86
CA GLY A 275 33.97 -11.81 -15.15
C GLY A 275 32.55 -12.34 -14.91
N THR A 276 31.77 -11.63 -14.09
CA THR A 276 30.35 -11.91 -13.86
C THR A 276 29.54 -10.68 -14.24
N GLU A 277 28.58 -10.85 -15.15
CA GLU A 277 27.61 -9.81 -15.46
C GLU A 277 26.65 -9.62 -14.28
N ILE A 278 26.40 -8.36 -13.90
CA ILE A 278 25.40 -7.99 -12.90
C ILE A 278 24.27 -7.23 -13.57
N PHE A 279 23.04 -7.54 -13.15
CA PHE A 279 21.83 -6.91 -13.66
C PHE A 279 21.00 -6.41 -12.48
N GLY A 280 20.24 -5.32 -12.68
CA GLY A 280 19.41 -4.74 -11.63
C GLY A 280 18.36 -3.77 -12.15
N ARG A 281 17.63 -3.19 -11.19
CA ARG A 281 16.58 -2.18 -11.42
C ARG A 281 16.85 -0.99 -10.52
N ALA A 282 16.54 0.21 -11.00
CA ALA A 282 16.49 1.43 -10.20
C ALA A 282 15.15 2.12 -10.44
N TRP A 283 14.65 2.81 -9.42
CA TRP A 283 13.38 3.54 -9.48
C TRP A 283 13.39 4.76 -8.54
N SER A 284 12.44 5.65 -8.77
CA SER A 284 12.16 6.84 -7.96
C SER A 284 10.69 7.22 -8.10
N GLY A 285 10.11 7.84 -7.07
CA GLY A 285 8.73 8.32 -7.09
C GLY A 285 8.51 9.57 -7.93
N ASN A 286 9.58 10.31 -8.24
CA ASN A 286 9.51 11.54 -9.02
C ASN A 286 9.62 11.30 -10.54
N GLY A 287 9.53 10.04 -10.98
CA GLY A 287 9.70 9.67 -12.39
C GLY A 287 11.13 9.80 -12.90
N VAL A 288 11.27 9.77 -14.23
CA VAL A 288 12.46 10.24 -14.94
C VAL A 288 12.25 11.73 -15.19
N PRO A 289 13.20 12.62 -14.86
CA PRO A 289 13.09 14.05 -15.18
C PRO A 289 12.87 14.31 -16.68
#